data_AF-A0A2U2C377-F1
#
_entry.id   AF-A0A2U2C377-F1
#
_cell.length_a   1.000
_cell.length_b   1.000
_cell.length_c   1.000
_cell.angle_alpha   90.00
_cell.angle_beta   90.00
_cell.angle_gamma   90.00
#
_symmetry.space_group_name_H-M   'P 1'
#
loop_
_entity.id
_entity.type
_entity.pdbx_description
1 polymer ?
#
loop_
_entity_poly.entity_id
_entity_poly.type
_entity_poly.pdbx_seq_one_letter_code
_entity_poly.pdbx_strand_id
1 'polypeptide(L)'
;MDLLAISQNTVKIILLIGLPSLVVSMIIGLIISIFSAVTQVNDASLSFVPKMIIVSAFILFTLPWIGEQIGGFASDLWNLILVFGQ
;
A
#
# COMPACT_ATOMS: atom_id res chain seq x y z
N MET A 1 -3.75 15.78 -24.00
CA MET A 1 -4.12 15.43 -22.61
C MET A 1 -3.49 16.47 -21.70
N ASP A 2 -4.30 17.24 -20.99
CA ASP A 2 -3.80 18.32 -20.13
C ASP A 2 -3.03 17.75 -18.93
N LEU A 3 -2.05 18.49 -18.42
CA LEU A 3 -1.29 18.14 -17.21
C LEU A 3 -2.20 17.82 -16.00
N LEU A 4 -3.40 18.40 -16.00
CA LEU A 4 -4.46 18.14 -15.03
C LEU A 4 -4.96 16.68 -15.09
N ALA A 5 -5.11 16.10 -16.29
CA ALA A 5 -5.55 14.72 -16.45
C ALA A 5 -4.50 13.73 -15.93
N ILE A 6 -3.22 14.01 -16.17
CA ILE A 6 -2.11 13.21 -15.62
C ILE A 6 -2.13 13.29 -14.10
N SER A 7 -2.27 14.50 -13.54
CA SER A 7 -2.33 14.72 -12.09
C SER A 7 -3.51 13.99 -11.44
N GLN A 8 -4.69 14.02 -12.07
CA GLN A 8 -5.86 13.26 -11.61
C GLN A 8 -5.62 11.75 -11.65
N ASN A 9 -5.00 11.24 -12.71
CA ASN A 9 -4.69 9.81 -12.82
C ASN A 9 -3.68 9.38 -11.75
N THR A 10 -2.64 10.18 -11.51
CA THR A 10 -1.66 9.95 -10.44
C THR A 10 -2.34 9.85 -9.07
N VAL A 11 -3.20 10.81 -8.72
CA VAL A 11 -3.93 10.80 -7.44
C VAL A 11 -4.84 9.57 -7.35
N LYS A 12 -5.52 9.20 -8.44
CA LYS A 12 -6.39 8.03 -8.49
C LYS A 12 -5.62 6.73 -8.22
N ILE A 13 -4.43 6.58 -8.79
CA ILE A 13 -3.59 5.39 -8.60
C ILE A 13 -3.03 5.34 -7.18
N ILE A 14 -2.56 6.47 -6.63
CA ILE A 14 -2.11 6.54 -5.23
C ILE A 14 -3.26 6.15 -4.28
N LEU A 15 -4.46 6.68 -4.52
CA LEU A 15 -5.64 6.35 -3.72
C LEU A 15 -5.99 4.87 -3.85
N LEU A 16 -6.00 4.34 -5.07
CA LEU A 16 -6.33 2.94 -5.34
C LEU A 16 -5.33 2.01 -4.65
N ILE A 17 -4.03 2.30 -4.71
CA ILE A 17 -2.96 1.56 -4.03
C ILE A 17 -3.07 1.68 -2.50
N GLY A 18 -3.33 2.89 -2.00
CA GLY A 18 -3.38 3.18 -0.57
C GLY A 18 -4.60 2.61 0.15
N LEU A 19 -5.76 2.56 -0.51
CA LEU A 19 -7.01 2.07 0.08
C LEU A 19 -6.92 0.65 0.67
N PRO A 20 -6.51 -0.40 -0.06
CA PRO A 20 -6.40 -1.75 0.49
C PRO A 20 -5.30 -1.85 1.55
N SER A 21 -4.20 -1.12 1.39
CA SER A 21 -3.13 -1.06 2.40
C SER A 21 -3.63 -0.46 3.73
N LEU A 22 -4.40 0.62 3.66
CA LEU A 22 -5.02 1.25 4.83
C LEU A 22 -6.02 0.32 5.52
N VAL A 23 -6.94 -0.30 4.77
CA VAL A 23 -7.94 -1.22 5.33
C VAL A 23 -7.26 -2.39 6.03
N VAL A 24 -6.28 -3.02 5.39
CA VAL A 24 -5.61 -4.18 5.97
C VAL A 24 -4.75 -3.80 7.17
N SER A 25 -3.99 -2.70 7.11
CA SER A 25 -3.21 -2.21 8.26
C SER A 25 -4.09 -1.86 9.45
N MET A 26 -5.29 -1.33 9.22
CA MET A 26 -6.27 -1.02 10.26
C MET A 26 -6.82 -2.28 10.92
N ILE A 27 -7.23 -3.29 10.12
CA ILE A 27 -7.73 -4.57 10.63
C ILE A 27 -6.64 -5.29 11.45
N ILE A 28 -5.45 -5.42 10.88
CA ILE A 28 -4.31 -6.07 11.54
C ILE A 28 -3.92 -5.32 12.81
N GLY A 29 -3.85 -3.99 12.76
CA GLY A 29 -3.53 -3.14 13.90
C GLY A 29 -4.54 -3.31 15.04
N LEU A 30 -5.84 -3.37 14.71
CA LEU A 30 -6.89 -3.63 15.68
C LEU A 30 -6.76 -5.01 16.33
N ILE A 31 -6.60 -6.07 15.52
CA ILE A 31 -6.44 -7.44 16.02
C ILE A 31 -5.28 -7.49 17.01
N ILE A 32 -4.11 -6.97 16.63
CA ILE A 32 -2.92 -6.98 17.50
C ILE A 32 -3.16 -6.18 18.78
N SER A 33 -3.81 -5.00 18.69
CA SER A 33 -4.13 -4.20 19.88
C SER A 33 -5.02 -4.94 20.86
N ILE A 34 -6.03 -5.67 20.37
CA ILE A 34 -6.95 -6.45 21.19
C ILE A 34 -6.22 -7.62 21.84
N PHE A 35 -5.43 -8.38 21.07
CA PHE A 35 -4.63 -9.49 21.62
C PHE A 35 -3.62 -9.01 22.67
N SER A 36 -2.96 -7.89 22.42
CA SER A 36 -2.04 -7.30 23.40
C SER A 36 -2.76 -6.86 24.68
N ALA A 37 -3.99 -6.34 24.57
CA ALA A 37 -4.80 -5.90 25.70
C ALA A 37 -5.39 -7.08 26.51
N VAL A 38 -5.94 -8.09 25.85
CA VAL A 38 -6.61 -9.25 26.48
C VAL A 38 -5.62 -10.11 27.28
N THR A 39 -4.38 -10.25 26.79
CA THR A 39 -3.38 -11.11 27.43
C THR A 39 -2.68 -10.44 28.62
N GLN A 40 -2.97 -9.16 28.90
CA GLN A 40 -2.34 -8.34 29.96
C GLN A 40 -0.79 -8.30 29.90
N VAL A 41 -0.19 -8.62 28.75
CA VAL A 41 1.26 -8.52 28.54
C VAL A 41 1.56 -7.13 28.00
N ASN A 42 1.85 -6.19 28.90
CA ASN A 42 2.33 -4.84 28.57
C ASN A 42 3.86 -4.80 28.39
N ASP A 43 4.46 -5.91 27.93
CA ASP A 43 5.89 -5.98 27.67
C ASP A 43 6.14 -5.60 26.20
N ALA A 44 6.68 -4.41 26.00
CA ALA A 44 6.81 -3.78 24.68
C ALA A 44 7.61 -4.65 23.69
N SER A 45 8.55 -5.46 24.18
CA SER A 45 9.36 -6.36 23.35
C SER A 45 8.58 -7.57 22.82
N LEU A 46 7.65 -8.12 23.60
CA LEU A 46 6.90 -9.32 23.22
C LEU A 46 5.76 -9.00 22.24
N SER A 47 5.15 -7.83 22.35
CA SER A 47 4.12 -7.34 21.42
C SER A 47 4.71 -6.91 20.06
N PHE A 48 6.00 -6.57 20.02
CA PHE A 48 6.67 -6.09 18.81
C PHE A 48 6.91 -7.21 17.79
N VAL A 49 7.27 -8.41 18.23
CA VAL A 49 7.66 -9.52 17.34
C VAL A 49 6.48 -10.01 16.47
N PRO A 50 5.29 -10.35 17.03
CA PRO A 50 4.15 -10.77 16.22
C PRO A 50 3.74 -9.67 15.22
N LYS A 51 3.78 -8.40 15.64
CA LYS A 51 3.45 -7.26 14.78
C LYS A 51 4.38 -7.14 13.58
N MET A 52 5.68 -7.28 13.78
CA MET A 52 6.67 -7.22 12.70
C MET A 52 6.47 -8.33 11.68
N ILE A 53 6.27 -9.58 12.12
CA ILE A 53 6.04 -10.72 11.22
C ILE A 53 4.80 -10.50 10.35
N ILE A 54 3.70 -10.04 10.96
CA ILE A 54 2.44 -9.82 10.24
C ILE A 54 2.58 -8.69 9.21
N VAL A 55 3.23 -7.58 9.58
CA VAL A 55 3.47 -6.45 8.65
C VAL A 55 4.39 -6.87 7.51
N SER A 56 5.46 -7.61 7.78
CA SER A 56 6.37 -8.14 6.75
C SER A 56 5.64 -9.07 5.79
N ALA A 57 4.83 -10.01 6.30
CA ALA A 57 4.02 -10.88 5.46
C ALA A 57 3.05 -10.07 4.59
N PHE A 58 2.38 -9.08 5.18
CA PHE A 58 1.45 -8.21 4.45
C PHE A 58 2.12 -7.44 3.31
N ILE A 59 3.32 -6.89 3.55
CA ILE A 59 4.10 -6.20 2.51
C ILE A 59 4.44 -7.17 1.37
N LEU A 60 4.90 -8.40 1.67
CA LEU A 60 5.23 -9.40 0.66
C LEU A 60 4.03 -9.77 -0.22
N PHE A 61 2.84 -9.92 0.37
CA PHE A 61 1.62 -10.19 -0.38
C PHE A 61 1.16 -9.00 -1.24
N THR A 62 1.37 -7.78 -0.76
CA THR A 62 0.92 -6.57 -1.46
C THR A 62 1.89 -6.12 -2.56
N LEU A 63 3.15 -6.58 -2.50
CA LEU A 63 4.22 -6.22 -3.43
C LEU A 63 3.90 -6.47 -4.92
N PRO A 64 3.44 -7.66 -5.36
CA PRO A 64 3.15 -7.90 -6.78
C PRO A 64 2.05 -6.99 -7.31
N TRP A 65 0.99 -6.78 -6.51
CA TRP A 65 -0.14 -5.95 -6.89
C TRP A 65 0.23 -4.46 -7.03
N ILE A 66 1.06 -3.92 -6.12
CA ILE A 66 1.60 -2.56 -6.25
C ILE A 66 2.45 -2.45 -7.52
N GLY A 67 3.26 -3.48 -7.81
CA GLY A 67 4.09 -3.55 -9.00
C GLY A 67 3.28 -3.46 -10.30
N GLU A 68 2.16 -4.17 -10.39
CA GLU A 68 1.25 -4.11 -11.55
C GLU A 68 0.69 -2.69 -11.77
N GLN A 69 0.25 -2.02 -10.71
CA GLN A 69 -0.34 -0.69 -10.82
C GLN A 69 0.69 0.38 -11.21
N ILE A 70 1.88 0.33 -10.62
CA ILE A 70 2.96 1.27 -10.97
C ILE A 70 3.48 0.98 -12.38
N GLY A 71 3.62 -0.29 -12.77
CA GLY A 71 4.05 -0.68 -14.11
C GLY A 71 3.05 -0.25 -15.19
N GLY A 72 1.75 -0.38 -14.93
CA GLY A 72 0.69 0.12 -15.81
C GLY A 72 0.77 1.64 -15.98
N PHE A 73 0.88 2.38 -14.87
CA PHE A 73 1.02 3.84 -14.90
C PHE A 73 2.27 4.29 -15.67
N ALA A 74 3.41 3.63 -15.44
CA ALA A 74 4.65 3.95 -16.13
C ALA A 74 4.54 3.73 -17.65
N SER A 75 3.83 2.67 -18.06
CA SER A 75 3.56 2.37 -19.48
C SER A 75 2.66 3.43 -20.11
N ASP A 76 1.63 3.88 -19.40
CA ASP A 76 0.73 4.96 -19.86
C ASP A 76 1.50 6.28 -20.06
N LEU A 77 2.38 6.63 -19.12
CA LEU A 77 3.24 7.81 -19.25
C LEU A 77 4.23 7.67 -20.40
N TRP A 78 4.83 6.49 -20.59
CA TRP A 78 5.77 6.23 -21.66
C TRP A 78 5.12 6.41 -23.04
N ASN A 79 3.93 5.86 -23.23
CA ASN A 79 3.16 6.04 -24.47
C ASN A 79 2.82 7.51 -24.74
N LEU A 80 2.50 8.26 -23.68
CA LEU A 80 2.23 9.69 -23.80
C LEU A 80 3.47 10.46 -24.27
N ILE A 81 4.65 10.17 -23.71
CA ILE A 81 5.92 10.80 -24.13
C ILE A 81 6.23 10.50 -25.60
N LEU A 82 6.06 9.25 -26.04
CA LEU A 82 6.34 8.85 -27.43
C LEU A 82 5.45 9.56 -28.45
N VAL A 83 4.19 9.84 -28.10
CA VAL A 83 3.25 10.57 -28.96
C VAL A 83 3.61 12.05 -29.10
N PHE A 84 4.14 12.68 -28.04
CA PHE A 84 4.59 14.08 -28.10
C PHE A 84 5.97 14.25 -28.74
N GLY A 85 6.74 13.16 -28.92
CA GLY A 85 8.03 13.15 -29.58
C GLY A 85 7.97 13.06 -31.12
N GLN A 86 6.78 12.93 -31.71
CA GLN A 86 6.51 13.05 -33.14
C GLN A 86 5.83 14.38 -33.46
#